data_AF-A0A1W9VM70-F1
#
_entry.id   AF-A0A1W9VM70-F1
#
_cell.length_a   1.000
_cell.length_b   1.000
_cell.length_c   1.000
_cell.angle_alpha   90.00
_cell.angle_beta   90.00
_cell.angle_gamma   90.00
#
_symmetry.space_group_name_H-M   'P 1'
#
loop_
_entity.id
_entity.type
_entity.pdbx_description
1 polymer ?
#
loop_
_entity_poly.entity_id
_entity_poly.type
_entity_poly.pdbx_seq_one_letter_code
_entity_poly.pdbx_strand_id
1 'polypeptide(L)'
;MENVLYAMKILFLIISLVLTTSHSIFFLRAYILRHKNFRPKEIDINSRNTSMILLPFYSILGSIISINIIFTVILWLPIILIIISHFFRDYANTHPYLLPFTNMLLFISATVLFIIRLTGFTWV
;
A
#
# COMPACT_ATOMS: atom_id res chain seq x y z
N MET A 1 0.71 -26.26 -13.90
CA MET A 1 0.08 -25.29 -12.98
C MET A 1 1.09 -24.65 -12.02
N GLU A 2 2.08 -25.38 -11.52
CA GLU A 2 3.08 -24.88 -10.57
C GLU A 2 3.87 -23.67 -11.09
N ASN A 3 4.31 -23.70 -12.35
CA ASN A 3 5.03 -22.59 -12.99
C ASN A 3 4.22 -21.28 -13.04
N VAL A 4 2.89 -21.39 -13.22
CA VAL A 4 1.99 -20.22 -13.24
C VAL A 4 1.87 -19.63 -11.84
N LEU A 5 1.67 -20.47 -10.83
CA LEU A 5 1.60 -20.02 -9.43
C LEU A 5 2.93 -19.39 -8.98
N TYR A 6 4.07 -19.94 -9.41
CA TYR A 6 5.38 -19.37 -9.13
C TYR A 6 5.57 -17.99 -9.79
N ALA A 7 5.20 -17.85 -11.06
CA ALA A 7 5.24 -16.55 -11.75
C ALA A 7 4.34 -15.51 -11.07
N MET A 8 3.14 -15.89 -10.60
CA MET A 8 2.25 -15.00 -9.86
C MET A 8 2.85 -14.55 -8.51
N LYS A 9 3.57 -15.43 -7.81
CA LYS A 9 4.27 -15.09 -6.55
C LYS A 9 5.40 -14.08 -6.80
N ILE A 10 6.19 -14.26 -7.85
CA ILE A 10 7.24 -13.31 -8.23
C ILE A 10 6.63 -11.96 -8.59
N LEU A 11 5.59 -11.95 -9.42
CA LEU A 11 4.91 -10.72 -9.81
C LEU A 11 4.35 -9.98 -8.58
N PHE A 12 3.73 -10.71 -7.65
CA PHE A 12 3.27 -10.15 -6.38
C PHE A 12 4.41 -9.55 -5.55
N LEU A 13 5.56 -10.21 -5.49
CA LEU A 13 6.73 -9.70 -4.77
C LEU A 13 7.26 -8.40 -5.37
N ILE A 14 7.36 -8.33 -6.70
CA ILE A 14 7.79 -7.12 -7.42
C ILE A 14 6.83 -5.97 -7.14
N ILE A 15 5.52 -6.21 -7.25
CA ILE A 15 4.50 -5.19 -6.97
C ILE A 15 4.56 -4.75 -5.49
N SER A 16 4.76 -5.68 -4.55
CA SER A 16 4.93 -5.38 -3.12
C SER A 16 6.10 -4.42 -2.89
N LEU A 17 7.25 -4.70 -3.51
CA LEU A 17 8.46 -3.91 -3.36
C LEU A 17 8.27 -2.49 -3.91
N VAL A 18 7.67 -2.37 -5.10
CA VAL A 18 7.37 -1.07 -5.72
C VAL A 18 6.42 -0.26 -4.83
N LEU A 19 5.32 -0.87 -4.36
CA LEU A 19 4.38 -0.23 -3.45
C LEU A 19 5.05 0.23 -2.15
N THR A 20 5.84 -0.63 -1.53
CA THR A 20 6.55 -0.34 -0.28
C THR A 20 7.49 0.85 -0.47
N THR A 21 8.23 0.88 -1.57
CA THR A 21 9.15 1.98 -1.92
C THR A 21 8.37 3.28 -2.18
N SER A 22 7.29 3.24 -2.96
CA SER A 22 6.41 4.38 -3.22
C SER A 22 5.86 4.98 -1.92
N HIS A 23 5.31 4.15 -1.03
CA HIS A 23 4.77 4.61 0.25
C HIS A 23 5.88 5.12 1.20
N SER A 24 7.09 4.54 1.15
CA SER A 24 8.23 5.03 1.94
C SER A 24 8.65 6.43 1.52
N ILE A 25 8.76 6.69 0.21
CA ILE A 25 9.09 8.02 -0.33
C ILE A 25 8.03 9.04 0.09
N PHE A 26 6.75 8.67 -0.04
CA PHE A 26 5.65 9.54 0.33
C PHE A 26 5.63 9.83 1.83
N PHE A 27 5.78 8.80 2.67
CA PHE A 27 5.82 8.92 4.12
C PHE A 27 7.00 9.75 4.59
N LEU A 28 8.21 9.46 4.12
CA LEU A 28 9.42 10.18 4.50
C LEU A 28 9.32 11.66 4.15
N ARG A 29 8.84 11.98 2.94
CA ARG A 29 8.67 13.38 2.52
C ARG A 29 7.55 14.08 3.29
N ALA A 30 6.41 13.43 3.51
CA ALA A 30 5.33 13.98 4.31
C ALA A 30 5.77 14.26 5.75
N TYR A 31 6.57 13.35 6.34
CA TYR A 31 7.12 13.50 7.69
C TYR A 31 8.12 14.67 7.78
N ILE A 32 9.12 14.71 6.90
CA ILE A 32 10.17 15.74 6.91
C ILE A 32 9.59 17.14 6.63
N LEU A 33 8.63 17.23 5.72
CA LEU A 33 8.08 18.51 5.27
C LEU A 33 6.79 18.92 6.00
N ARG A 34 6.36 18.15 7.02
CA ARG A 34 5.16 18.44 7.84
C ARG A 34 5.14 19.88 8.36
N HIS A 35 6.30 20.42 8.73
CA HIS A 35 6.43 21.75 9.33
C HIS A 35 6.63 22.89 8.32
N LYS A 36 6.76 22.60 7.02
CA LYS A 36 7.19 23.58 5.99
C LYS A 36 6.11 23.90 4.94
N ASN A 37 4.82 23.77 5.26
CA ASN A 37 3.72 23.86 4.28
C ASN A 37 3.97 22.92 3.10
N PHE A 38 3.77 21.61 3.33
CA PHE A 38 3.96 20.56 2.34
C PHE A 38 3.26 20.91 1.02
N ARG A 39 4.05 21.13 -0.03
CA ARG A 39 3.58 21.22 -1.41
C ARG A 39 3.97 19.92 -2.14
N PRO A 40 3.01 19.19 -2.74
CA PRO A 40 3.31 18.03 -3.55
C PRO A 40 4.27 18.40 -4.67
N LYS A 41 5.35 17.65 -4.84
CA LYS A 41 6.24 17.73 -6.02
C LYS A 41 5.92 16.59 -6.97
N GLU A 42 6.48 16.63 -8.17
CA GLU A 42 6.29 15.59 -9.20
C GLU A 42 6.56 14.18 -8.68
N ILE A 43 7.59 13.98 -7.85
CA ILE A 43 7.88 12.66 -7.26
C ILE A 43 6.77 12.16 -6.32
N ASP A 44 6.05 13.06 -5.62
CA ASP A 44 4.90 12.67 -4.79
C ASP A 44 3.70 12.29 -5.65
N ILE A 45 3.48 13.03 -6.74
CA ILE A 45 2.41 12.78 -7.70
C ILE A 45 2.63 11.44 -8.39
N ASN A 46 3.86 11.19 -8.86
CA ASN A 46 4.23 9.93 -9.51
C ASN A 46 4.14 8.76 -8.54
N SER A 47 4.68 8.90 -7.32
CA SER A 47 4.57 7.87 -6.29
C SER A 47 3.11 7.54 -5.96
N ARG A 48 2.29 8.58 -5.79
CA ARG A 48 0.84 8.45 -5.55
C ARG A 48 0.12 7.75 -6.71
N ASN A 49 0.44 8.10 -7.95
CA ASN A 49 -0.17 7.47 -9.14
C ASN A 49 0.24 6.01 -9.25
N THR A 50 1.54 5.70 -9.06
CA THR A 50 2.06 4.33 -9.02
C THR A 50 1.34 3.52 -7.95
N SER A 51 1.21 4.06 -6.73
CA SER A 51 0.46 3.38 -5.67
C SER A 51 -1.00 3.16 -6.05
N MET A 52 -1.72 4.18 -6.55
CA MET A 52 -3.13 4.03 -6.92
C MET A 52 -3.36 3.01 -8.04
N ILE A 53 -2.45 2.93 -9.01
CA ILE A 53 -2.54 1.95 -10.10
C ILE A 53 -2.21 0.55 -9.59
N LEU A 54 -1.17 0.39 -8.77
CA LEU A 54 -0.70 -0.93 -8.35
C LEU A 54 -1.51 -1.53 -7.19
N LEU A 55 -2.13 -0.72 -6.33
CA LEU A 55 -2.87 -1.21 -5.16
C LEU A 55 -4.00 -2.20 -5.50
N PRO A 56 -4.87 -1.94 -6.50
CA PRO A 56 -5.92 -2.88 -6.88
C PRO A 56 -5.36 -4.20 -7.42
N PHE A 57 -4.36 -4.13 -8.30
CA PHE A 57 -3.70 -5.33 -8.83
C PHE A 57 -3.04 -6.14 -7.72
N TYR A 58 -2.38 -5.45 -6.79
CA TYR A 58 -1.77 -6.03 -5.61
C TYR A 58 -2.79 -6.77 -4.74
N SER A 59 -3.93 -6.15 -4.43
CA SER A 59 -4.94 -6.75 -3.58
C SER A 59 -5.68 -7.92 -4.25
N ILE A 60 -5.90 -7.86 -5.57
CA ILE A 60 -6.47 -8.98 -6.33
C ILE A 60 -5.49 -10.15 -6.35
N LEU A 61 -4.23 -9.93 -6.73
CA LEU A 61 -3.19 -10.97 -6.72
C LEU A 61 -3.02 -11.54 -5.30
N GLY A 62 -2.94 -10.68 -4.29
CA GLY A 62 -2.83 -11.09 -2.89
C GLY A 62 -3.98 -11.98 -2.43
N SER A 63 -5.22 -11.65 -2.84
CA SER A 63 -6.41 -12.44 -2.51
C SER A 63 -6.45 -13.79 -3.24
N ILE A 64 -5.94 -13.87 -4.46
CA ILE A 64 -5.86 -15.15 -5.20
C ILE A 64 -4.81 -16.07 -4.58
N ILE A 65 -3.70 -15.52 -4.08
CA ILE A 65 -2.58 -16.32 -3.55
C ILE A 65 -2.73 -16.57 -2.02
N SER A 66 -3.69 -15.95 -1.33
CA SER A 66 -3.92 -16.10 0.12
C SER A 66 -5.38 -16.44 0.43
N ILE A 67 -5.61 -17.60 1.05
CA ILE A 67 -6.95 -18.06 1.44
C ILE A 67 -7.36 -17.54 2.84
N ASN A 68 -6.45 -16.91 3.58
CA ASN A 68 -6.69 -16.49 4.95
C ASN A 68 -7.41 -15.14 5.03
N ILE A 69 -8.56 -15.13 5.71
CA ILE A 69 -9.45 -13.97 5.89
C ILE A 69 -8.74 -12.76 6.53
N ILE A 70 -7.81 -12.98 7.46
CA ILE A 70 -7.08 -11.90 8.14
C ILE A 70 -6.18 -11.18 7.14
N PHE A 71 -5.52 -11.92 6.23
CA PHE A 71 -4.71 -11.32 5.18
C PHE A 71 -5.54 -10.55 4.17
N THR A 72 -6.72 -11.06 3.80
CA THR A 72 -7.66 -10.34 2.95
C THR A 72 -8.07 -9.01 3.60
N VAL A 73 -8.39 -9.00 4.90
CA VAL A 73 -8.74 -7.76 5.61
C VAL A 73 -7.56 -6.78 5.62
N ILE A 74 -6.34 -7.23 5.91
CA ILE A 74 -5.14 -6.37 5.91
C ILE A 74 -4.84 -5.80 4.51
N LEU A 75 -5.11 -6.56 3.45
CA LEU A 75 -4.97 -6.14 2.05
C LEU A 75 -6.00 -5.07 1.63
N TRP A 76 -7.24 -5.21 2.08
CA TRP A 76 -8.35 -4.37 1.62
C TRP A 76 -8.63 -3.15 2.50
N LEU A 77 -8.31 -3.23 3.80
CA LEU A 77 -8.50 -2.13 4.74
C LEU A 77 -7.88 -0.80 4.26
N PRO A 78 -6.64 -0.77 3.71
CA PRO A 78 -6.06 0.47 3.24
C PRO A 78 -6.79 1.06 2.02
N ILE A 79 -7.28 0.21 1.11
CA ILE A 79 -8.09 0.62 -0.05
C ILE A 79 -9.40 1.25 0.44
N ILE A 80 -10.09 0.57 1.37
CA ILE A 80 -11.34 1.05 1.97
C ILE A 80 -11.12 2.41 2.64
N LEU A 81 -10.03 2.57 3.38
CA LEU A 81 -9.69 3.85 4.02
C LEU A 81 -9.40 4.96 2.99
N ILE A 82 -8.74 4.65 1.87
CA ILE A 82 -8.54 5.62 0.78
C ILE A 82 -9.89 6.04 0.20
N ILE A 83 -10.75 5.08 -0.12
CA ILE A 83 -12.08 5.34 -0.68
C ILE A 83 -12.91 6.20 0.28
N ILE A 84 -12.97 5.84 1.55
CA ILE A 84 -13.64 6.61 2.60
C ILE A 84 -13.05 8.03 2.64
N SER A 85 -11.72 8.16 2.69
CA SER A 85 -11.06 9.49 2.74
C SER A 85 -11.38 10.37 1.53
N HIS A 86 -11.68 9.78 0.37
CA HIS A 86 -12.10 10.52 -0.82
C HIS A 86 -13.48 11.15 -0.66
N PHE A 87 -14.43 10.41 -0.06
CA PHE A 87 -15.77 10.93 0.23
C PHE A 87 -15.78 11.99 1.33
N PHE A 88 -14.83 11.92 2.26
CA PHE A 88 -14.67 12.88 3.36
C PHE A 88 -13.57 13.92 3.09
N ARG A 89 -13.46 14.42 1.85
CA ARG A 89 -12.41 15.35 1.42
C ARG A 89 -12.30 16.60 2.31
N ASP A 90 -13.43 17.16 2.74
CA ASP A 90 -13.46 18.34 3.61
C ASP A 90 -12.93 18.04 5.02
N TYR A 91 -13.14 16.82 5.50
CA TYR A 91 -12.59 16.34 6.77
C TYR A 91 -11.08 16.04 6.67
N ALA A 92 -10.63 15.51 5.53
CA ALA A 92 -9.22 15.28 5.26
C ALA A 92 -8.41 16.59 5.18
N ASN A 93 -9.03 17.65 4.66
CA ASN A 93 -8.43 18.99 4.61
C ASN A 93 -8.29 19.63 6.00
N THR A 94 -9.21 19.33 6.92
CA THR A 94 -9.13 19.81 8.32
C THR A 94 -8.18 18.98 9.18
N HIS A 95 -7.90 17.73 8.80
CA HIS A 95 -7.02 16.81 9.53
C HIS A 95 -5.86 16.34 8.65
N PRO A 96 -4.81 17.17 8.48
CA PRO A 96 -3.69 16.89 7.57
C PRO A 96 -2.89 15.63 7.93
N TYR A 97 -3.11 15.05 9.12
CA TYR A 97 -2.48 13.82 9.60
C TYR A 97 -3.11 12.55 9.03
N LEU A 98 -4.34 12.62 8.50
CA LEU A 98 -5.03 11.46 7.92
C LEU A 98 -4.25 10.90 6.73
N LEU A 99 -3.76 11.76 5.85
CA LEU A 99 -3.10 11.35 4.63
C LEU A 99 -1.72 10.67 4.89
N PRO A 100 -0.87 11.17 5.79
CA PRO A 100 0.29 10.43 6.31
C PRO A 100 -0.09 9.11 6.99
N PHE A 101 -1.17 9.08 7.78
CA PHE A 101 -1.60 7.88 8.52
C PHE A 101 -2.11 6.79 7.58
N THR A 102 -2.93 7.12 6.58
CA THR A 102 -3.36 6.18 5.53
C THR A 102 -2.16 5.64 4.76
N ASN A 103 -1.17 6.48 4.43
CA ASN A 103 0.07 6.01 3.81
C ASN A 103 0.92 5.13 4.71
N MET A 104 0.93 5.38 6.02
CA MET A 104 1.60 4.53 7.00
C MET A 104 0.93 3.16 7.08
N LEU A 105 -0.41 3.10 7.09
CA LEU A 105 -1.16 1.84 7.08
C LEU A 105 -0.94 1.06 5.78
N LEU A 106 -0.91 1.74 4.63
CA LEU A 106 -0.56 1.15 3.34
C LEU A 106 0.86 0.57 3.35
N PHE A 107 1.82 1.33 3.88
CA PHE A 107 3.20 0.89 4.03
C PHE A 107 3.33 -0.35 4.94
N ILE A 108 2.67 -0.34 6.10
CA ILE A 108 2.68 -1.47 7.04
C ILE A 108 2.04 -2.70 6.39
N SER A 109 0.90 -2.55 5.73
CA SER A 109 0.23 -3.66 5.03
C SER A 109 1.14 -4.28 3.97
N ALA A 110 1.72 -3.45 3.08
CA ALA A 110 2.63 -3.91 2.03
C ALA A 110 3.89 -4.58 2.61
N THR A 111 4.46 -4.02 3.68
CA THR A 111 5.68 -4.54 4.34
C THR A 111 5.44 -5.88 5.03
N VAL A 112 4.35 -6.01 5.79
CA VAL A 112 3.99 -7.26 6.48
C VAL A 112 3.82 -8.40 5.47
N LEU A 113 3.13 -8.12 4.37
CA LEU A 113 2.91 -9.10 3.30
C LEU A 113 4.19 -9.45 2.53
N PHE A 114 5.07 -8.47 2.30
CA PHE A 114 6.40 -8.70 1.73
C PHE A 114 7.21 -9.64 2.62
N ILE A 115 7.27 -9.37 3.93
CA ILE A 115 8.01 -10.18 4.91
C ILE A 115 7.47 -11.61 4.95
N ILE A 116 6.16 -11.80 5.04
CA ILE A 116 5.53 -13.13 5.09
C ILE A 116 5.87 -13.95 3.84
N ARG A 117 5.93 -13.30 2.67
CA ARG A 117 6.32 -13.98 1.43
C ARG A 117 7.80 -14.28 1.34
N LEU A 118 8.66 -13.36 1.79
CA LEU A 118 10.10 -13.56 1.83
C LEU A 118 10.47 -14.75 2.73
N THR A 119 9.82 -14.86 3.90
CA THR A 119 10.11 -15.90 4.89
C THR A 119 9.45 -17.24 4.57
N GLY A 120 8.61 -17.32 3.52
CA GLY A 120 7.83 -18.51 3.21
C GLY A 120 6.86 -18.90 4.33
N PHE A 121 6.53 -17.97 5.24
CA PHE A 121 5.65 -18.24 6.38
C PHE A 121 4.23 -18.49 5.89
N THR A 122 3.92 -19.75 5.61
CA THR A 122 2.55 -20.22 5.48
C THR A 122 2.04 -20.47 6.90
N TRP A 123 1.23 -19.55 7.44
CA TRP A 123 0.45 -19.86 8.63
C TRP A 123 -0.42 -21.07 8.28
N VAL A 124 -0.11 -22.20 8.91
CA VAL A 124 -0.94 -23.41 8.93
C VAL A 124 -2.28 -23.06 9.56
#